data_AF-A0A7L8SRL7-F1
#
_entry.id   AF-A0A7L8SRL7-F1
#
_cell.length_a   1.000
_cell.length_b   1.000
_cell.length_c   1.000
_cell.angle_alpha   90.00
_cell.angle_beta   90.00
_cell.angle_gamma   90.00
#
_symmetry.space_group_name_H-M   'P 1'
#
loop_
_entity.id
_entity.type
_entity.pdbx_description
1 polymer ?
#
loop_
_entity_poly.entity_id
_entity_poly.type
_entity_poly.pdbx_seq_one_letter_code
_entity_poly.pdbx_strand_id
1 'polypeptide(L)'
;MGQHGEASAGLPANVVVFERGWLSSNNILFTGAEETALVDTGYATHADQTLALVESALGERPLDRVLNTHLHSDHCGGNAALQERYPSMQTDIPPGEAALVERWDAQGLSFLATGQSCPRFGFTGLLEPGTECLLGDSAWQVHGAPGHDPHSVILFEPVSRTLISADALWENGFGIAFPELMGEPSFGDIAATLDLIEKLSPRQVIPGHGGIFVDVDRALHTARKRLTGLQRDPVKHARHAMKVLMKFKLLELHAVSHAEWGAWLGGTPYFERIRARFFADETLAALTGELLSELIAVGAAQSDALGVRNA
;
A
#
# COMPACT_ATOMS: atom_id res chain seq x y z
N MET A 1 9.18 -18.31 17.14
CA MET A 1 8.00 -18.43 18.03
C MET A 1 7.43 -17.04 18.20
N GLY A 2 6.72 -16.56 17.17
CA GLY A 2 5.95 -15.32 17.25
C GLY A 2 4.58 -15.64 17.83
N GLN A 3 4.13 -14.83 18.78
CA GLN A 3 2.82 -14.96 19.40
C GLN A 3 1.74 -14.73 18.35
N HIS A 4 1.08 -15.80 17.91
CA HIS A 4 -0.18 -15.71 17.19
C HIS A 4 -1.30 -15.66 18.23
N GLY A 5 -2.16 -14.63 18.12
CA GLY A 5 -3.47 -14.61 18.76
C GLY A 5 -3.52 -13.96 20.14
N GLU A 6 -3.46 -12.63 20.18
CA GLU A 6 -4.36 -11.89 21.05
C GLU A 6 -5.30 -11.10 20.13
N ALA A 7 -6.60 -11.20 20.37
CA ALA A 7 -7.60 -10.37 19.68
C ALA A 7 -7.09 -8.93 19.67
N SER A 8 -6.82 -8.37 18.48
CA SER A 8 -6.33 -7.00 18.39
C SER A 8 -7.36 -6.11 19.09
N ALA A 9 -6.96 -5.49 20.19
CA ALA A 9 -7.86 -4.93 21.17
C ALA A 9 -8.97 -4.08 20.51
N GLY A 10 -10.20 -4.60 20.47
CA GLY A 10 -11.37 -3.88 19.96
C GLY A 10 -11.94 -4.33 18.60
N LEU A 11 -11.32 -5.28 17.89
CA LEU A 11 -11.93 -5.88 16.68
C LEU A 11 -12.86 -7.06 17.00
N PRO A 12 -13.90 -7.30 16.19
CA PRO A 12 -14.69 -8.53 16.27
C PRO A 12 -13.84 -9.80 16.15
N ALA A 13 -14.24 -10.89 16.79
CA ALA A 13 -13.48 -12.14 16.83
C ALA A 13 -13.26 -12.80 15.46
N ASN A 14 -14.08 -12.43 14.47
CA ASN A 14 -14.00 -12.91 13.10
C ASN A 14 -13.20 -11.99 12.16
N VAL A 15 -12.44 -11.04 12.71
CA VAL A 15 -11.51 -10.17 11.99
C VAL A 15 -10.11 -10.34 12.57
N VAL A 16 -9.14 -10.66 11.72
CA VAL A 16 -7.73 -10.78 12.08
C VAL A 16 -6.90 -9.85 11.20
N VAL A 17 -6.14 -8.96 11.82
CA VAL A 17 -5.20 -8.09 11.11
C VAL A 17 -3.81 -8.73 11.16
N PHE A 18 -3.26 -9.04 10.00
CA PHE A 18 -1.86 -9.37 9.85
C PHE A 18 -1.09 -8.06 9.68
N GLU A 19 -0.61 -7.49 10.79
CA GLU A 19 0.28 -6.34 10.73
C GLU A 19 1.58 -6.75 10.02
N ARG A 20 1.92 -6.07 8.92
CA ARG A 20 3.09 -6.38 8.10
C ARG A 20 4.18 -5.33 8.27
N GLY A 21 5.41 -5.71 7.92
CA GLY A 21 6.52 -4.75 7.82
C GLY A 21 6.39 -3.89 6.57
N TRP A 22 7.14 -2.78 6.52
CA TRP A 22 7.00 -1.71 5.50
C TRP A 22 7.04 -2.13 4.01
N LEU A 23 7.53 -3.32 3.68
CA LEU A 23 7.50 -3.80 2.28
C LEU A 23 6.10 -4.24 1.85
N SER A 24 5.21 -4.56 2.78
CA SER A 24 3.89 -5.11 2.49
C SER A 24 2.83 -4.37 3.29
N SER A 25 1.72 -4.07 2.64
CA SER A 25 0.55 -3.61 3.35
C SER A 25 0.03 -4.68 4.30
N ASN A 26 -0.66 -4.22 5.35
CA ASN A 26 -1.44 -5.04 6.26
C ASN A 26 -2.47 -5.86 5.47
N ASN A 27 -2.67 -7.11 5.88
CA ASN A 27 -3.74 -7.93 5.33
C ASN A 27 -4.82 -8.08 6.40
N ILE A 28 -6.08 -7.93 6.01
CA ILE A 28 -7.22 -8.04 6.94
C ILE A 28 -8.04 -9.25 6.55
N LEU A 29 -7.95 -10.30 7.36
CA LEU A 29 -8.68 -11.54 7.16
C LEU A 29 -10.01 -11.51 7.90
N PHE A 30 -11.07 -11.85 7.18
CA PHE A 30 -12.44 -11.97 7.64
C PHE A 30 -12.88 -13.43 7.58
N THR A 31 -13.58 -13.89 8.63
CA THR A 31 -14.11 -15.25 8.72
C THR A 31 -15.61 -15.21 9.02
N GLY A 32 -16.43 -15.01 8.00
CA GLY A 32 -17.89 -15.04 8.12
C GLY A 32 -18.45 -16.46 8.23
N ALA A 33 -19.74 -16.60 8.46
CA ALA A 33 -20.41 -17.90 8.51
C ALA A 33 -20.37 -18.63 7.16
N GLU A 34 -20.57 -17.90 6.06
CA GLU A 34 -20.66 -18.47 4.70
C GLU A 34 -19.42 -18.18 3.83
N GLU A 35 -18.71 -17.08 4.08
CA GLU A 35 -17.60 -16.60 3.25
C GLU A 35 -16.40 -16.17 4.11
N THR A 36 -15.20 -16.43 3.62
CA THR A 36 -13.94 -15.86 4.11
C THR A 36 -13.39 -14.86 3.10
N ALA A 37 -12.83 -13.76 3.60
CA ALA A 37 -12.31 -12.72 2.72
C ALA A 37 -10.99 -12.15 3.24
N LEU A 38 -10.12 -11.73 2.34
CA LEU A 38 -8.87 -11.07 2.66
C LEU A 38 -8.82 -9.70 1.97
N VAL A 39 -8.59 -8.64 2.73
CA VAL A 39 -8.32 -7.31 2.17
C VAL A 39 -6.81 -7.12 2.07
N ASP A 40 -6.35 -6.83 0.85
CA ASP A 40 -4.95 -6.71 0.41
C ASP A 40 -4.07 -7.94 0.68
N THR A 41 -3.01 -8.12 -0.12
CA THR A 41 -2.25 -9.39 -0.18
C THR A 41 -0.73 -9.24 0.01
N GLY A 42 -0.27 -8.02 0.29
CA GLY A 42 1.14 -7.75 0.51
C GLY A 42 1.95 -7.74 -0.79
N TYR A 43 3.28 -7.74 -0.66
CA TYR A 43 4.22 -7.70 -1.78
C TYR A 43 4.60 -9.10 -2.26
N ALA A 44 5.01 -9.21 -3.52
CA ALA A 44 5.26 -10.48 -4.20
C ALA A 44 6.31 -11.36 -3.52
N THR A 45 7.41 -10.78 -3.00
CA THR A 45 8.46 -11.54 -2.29
C THR A 45 8.00 -12.08 -0.93
N HIS A 46 6.86 -11.62 -0.42
CA HIS A 46 6.23 -12.10 0.80
C HIS A 46 5.03 -13.01 0.53
N ALA A 47 4.80 -13.46 -0.70
CA ALA A 47 3.65 -14.32 -1.06
C ALA A 47 3.56 -15.59 -0.20
N ASP A 48 4.68 -16.30 0.00
CA ASP A 48 4.71 -17.51 0.86
C ASP A 48 4.35 -17.18 2.32
N GLN A 49 4.79 -16.02 2.82
CA GLN A 49 4.43 -15.57 4.16
C GLN A 49 2.94 -15.23 4.25
N THR A 50 2.38 -14.56 3.23
CA THR A 50 0.95 -14.26 3.17
C THR A 50 0.11 -15.55 3.16
N LEU A 51 0.49 -16.52 2.33
CA LEU A 51 -0.15 -17.84 2.29
C LEU A 51 -0.13 -18.51 3.66
N ALA A 52 1.04 -18.58 4.31
CA ALA A 52 1.20 -19.21 5.61
C ALA A 52 0.34 -18.54 6.70
N LEU A 53 0.23 -17.21 6.69
CA LEU A 53 -0.61 -16.46 7.64
C LEU A 53 -2.11 -16.75 7.43
N VAL A 54 -2.56 -16.73 6.17
CA VAL A 54 -3.95 -17.03 5.80
C VAL A 54 -4.30 -18.47 6.19
N GLU A 55 -3.48 -19.45 5.80
CA GLU A 55 -3.70 -20.86 6.12
C GLU A 55 -3.71 -21.11 7.63
N SER A 56 -2.79 -20.50 8.36
CA SER A 56 -2.74 -20.64 9.81
C SER A 56 -3.99 -20.10 10.51
N ALA A 57 -4.62 -19.06 9.96
CA ALA A 57 -5.79 -18.44 10.55
C ALA A 57 -7.11 -19.11 10.13
N LEU A 58 -7.19 -19.59 8.87
CA LEU A 58 -8.39 -20.25 8.34
C LEU A 58 -8.47 -21.75 8.68
N GLY A 59 -7.34 -22.40 8.96
CA GLY A 59 -7.28 -23.83 9.16
C GLY A 59 -7.73 -24.57 7.90
N GLU A 60 -8.80 -25.36 7.99
CA GLU A 60 -9.34 -26.12 6.86
C GLU A 60 -10.29 -25.31 5.96
N ARG A 61 -10.69 -24.09 6.36
CA ARG A 61 -11.59 -23.27 5.54
C ARG A 61 -10.85 -22.75 4.31
N PRO A 62 -11.50 -22.73 3.12
CA PRO A 62 -10.93 -22.07 1.94
C PRO A 62 -10.85 -20.56 2.17
N LEU A 63 -10.00 -19.87 1.40
CA LEU A 63 -10.14 -18.43 1.18
C LEU A 63 -11.07 -18.23 -0.01
N ASP A 64 -12.21 -17.57 0.21
CA ASP A 64 -13.25 -17.45 -0.81
C ASP A 64 -13.12 -16.16 -1.64
N ARG A 65 -12.58 -15.09 -1.05
CA ARG A 65 -12.52 -13.77 -1.70
C ARG A 65 -11.29 -12.96 -1.30
N VAL A 66 -10.73 -12.23 -2.26
CA VAL A 66 -9.74 -11.16 -2.04
C VAL A 66 -10.32 -9.85 -2.53
N LEU A 67 -10.07 -8.78 -1.76
CA LEU A 67 -10.41 -7.41 -2.15
C LEU A 67 -9.13 -6.58 -2.11
N ASN A 68 -8.75 -5.94 -3.22
CA ASN A 68 -7.66 -4.98 -3.21
C ASN A 68 -8.21 -3.57 -3.04
N THR A 69 -7.62 -2.82 -2.11
CA THR A 69 -7.98 -1.41 -1.88
C THR A 69 -7.51 -0.51 -3.02
N HIS A 70 -6.38 -0.86 -3.62
CA HIS A 70 -5.80 -0.28 -4.84
C HIS A 70 -4.69 -1.21 -5.36
N LEU A 71 -4.14 -0.92 -6.54
CA LEU A 71 -3.22 -1.84 -7.23
C LEU A 71 -1.75 -1.42 -7.17
N HIS A 72 -1.31 -0.85 -6.04
CA HIS A 72 0.10 -0.83 -5.74
C HIS A 72 0.61 -2.23 -5.40
N SER A 73 1.86 -2.50 -5.79
CA SER A 73 2.46 -3.83 -5.76
C SER A 73 2.52 -4.48 -4.37
N ASP A 74 2.49 -3.68 -3.31
CA ASP A 74 2.48 -4.10 -1.92
C ASP A 74 1.08 -4.31 -1.33
N HIS A 75 0.03 -4.03 -2.12
CA HIS A 75 -1.36 -4.32 -1.82
C HIS A 75 -1.90 -5.50 -2.63
N CYS A 76 -1.37 -5.74 -3.84
CA CYS A 76 -1.85 -6.80 -4.74
C CYS A 76 -0.79 -7.84 -5.13
N GLY A 77 0.45 -7.73 -4.65
CA GLY A 77 1.57 -8.59 -5.07
C GLY A 77 1.41 -10.06 -4.68
N GLY A 78 0.62 -10.37 -3.65
CA GLY A 78 0.30 -11.73 -3.23
C GLY A 78 -0.86 -12.38 -4.02
N ASN A 79 -1.57 -11.63 -4.86
CA ASN A 79 -2.79 -12.11 -5.53
C ASN A 79 -2.56 -13.38 -6.34
N ALA A 80 -1.51 -13.43 -7.16
CA ALA A 80 -1.26 -14.56 -8.05
C ALA A 80 -1.03 -15.88 -7.28
N ALA A 81 -0.26 -15.82 -6.19
CA ALA A 81 0.01 -16.98 -5.34
C ALA A 81 -1.26 -17.46 -4.61
N LEU A 82 -2.10 -16.53 -4.15
CA LEU A 82 -3.40 -16.86 -3.56
C LEU A 82 -4.36 -17.47 -4.58
N GLN A 83 -4.40 -16.97 -5.82
CA GLN A 83 -5.20 -17.55 -6.91
C GLN A 83 -4.74 -18.96 -7.31
N GLU A 84 -3.43 -19.21 -7.31
CA GLU A 84 -2.89 -20.55 -7.52
C GLU A 84 -3.29 -21.50 -6.37
N ARG A 85 -3.22 -21.02 -5.12
CA ARG A 85 -3.55 -21.82 -3.94
C ARG A 85 -5.05 -22.07 -3.77
N TYR A 86 -5.89 -21.10 -4.15
CA TYR A 86 -7.34 -21.11 -4.03
C TYR A 86 -7.99 -20.80 -5.39
N PRO A 87 -8.07 -21.76 -6.33
CA PRO A 87 -8.50 -21.49 -7.71
C PRO A 87 -9.95 -21.03 -7.87
N SER A 88 -10.80 -21.24 -6.85
CA SER A 88 -12.20 -20.80 -6.83
C SER A 88 -12.39 -19.44 -6.14
N MET A 89 -11.31 -18.85 -5.62
CA MET A 89 -11.34 -17.57 -4.93
C MET A 89 -11.72 -16.44 -5.90
N GLN A 90 -12.64 -15.59 -5.48
CA GLN A 90 -12.96 -14.36 -6.17
C GLN A 90 -11.93 -13.27 -5.88
N THR A 91 -11.66 -12.38 -6.82
CA THR A 91 -10.76 -11.25 -6.63
C THR A 91 -11.44 -9.98 -7.11
N ASP A 92 -11.63 -9.04 -6.20
CA ASP A 92 -12.25 -7.75 -6.47
C ASP A 92 -11.21 -6.64 -6.42
N ILE A 93 -11.26 -5.76 -7.41
CA ILE A 93 -10.34 -4.63 -7.56
C ILE A 93 -11.14 -3.34 -7.78
N PRO A 94 -10.54 -2.16 -7.56
CA PRO A 94 -11.21 -0.92 -7.94
C PRO A 94 -11.45 -0.84 -9.45
N PRO A 95 -12.54 -0.20 -9.90
CA PRO A 95 -12.94 -0.19 -11.31
C PRO A 95 -11.98 0.56 -12.24
N GLY A 96 -11.24 1.53 -11.71
CA GLY A 96 -10.42 2.46 -12.52
C GLY A 96 -9.34 1.80 -13.36
N GLU A 97 -8.75 0.71 -12.87
CA GLU A 97 -7.63 0.02 -13.52
C GLU A 97 -8.01 -1.37 -14.06
N ALA A 98 -9.29 -1.74 -14.03
CA ALA A 98 -9.75 -3.08 -14.44
C ALA A 98 -9.29 -3.46 -15.85
N ALA A 99 -9.45 -2.55 -16.82
CA ALA A 99 -9.01 -2.78 -18.20
C ALA A 99 -7.48 -2.94 -18.32
N LEU A 100 -6.70 -2.32 -17.42
CA LEU A 100 -5.24 -2.48 -17.37
C LEU A 100 -4.86 -3.87 -16.86
N VAL A 101 -5.57 -4.38 -15.85
CA VAL A 101 -5.38 -5.74 -15.32
C VAL A 101 -5.76 -6.80 -16.35
N GLU A 102 -6.89 -6.63 -17.06
CA GLU A 102 -7.35 -7.58 -18.11
C GLU A 102 -6.26 -7.84 -19.17
N ARG A 103 -5.67 -6.76 -19.70
CA ARG A 103 -4.59 -6.85 -20.69
C ARG A 103 -3.20 -7.04 -20.06
N TRP A 104 -3.11 -6.91 -18.74
CA TRP A 104 -1.88 -6.88 -17.95
C TRP A 104 -0.86 -5.86 -18.45
N ASP A 105 -1.26 -4.60 -18.43
CA ASP A 105 -0.43 -3.45 -18.77
C ASP A 105 0.38 -3.00 -17.54
N ALA A 106 1.51 -3.67 -17.29
CA ALA A 106 2.38 -3.38 -16.14
C ALA A 106 2.99 -1.96 -16.16
N GLN A 107 2.98 -1.27 -17.30
CA GLN A 107 3.39 0.13 -17.41
C GLN A 107 2.29 1.06 -16.88
N GLY A 108 1.05 0.82 -17.31
CA GLY A 108 -0.11 1.58 -16.84
C GLY A 108 -0.47 1.31 -15.38
N LEU A 109 -0.28 0.08 -14.88
CA LEU A 109 -0.41 -0.30 -13.46
C LEU A 109 0.74 0.20 -12.57
N SER A 110 1.54 1.15 -13.06
CA SER A 110 2.70 1.76 -12.40
C SER A 110 3.89 0.84 -12.06
N PHE A 111 3.75 -0.49 -12.03
CA PHE A 111 4.81 -1.42 -11.59
C PHE A 111 6.16 -1.20 -12.27
N LEU A 112 6.17 -1.08 -13.61
CA LEU A 112 7.40 -0.79 -14.35
C LEU A 112 7.88 0.63 -14.10
N ALA A 113 6.96 1.58 -13.95
CA ALA A 113 7.27 2.98 -13.74
C ALA A 113 7.96 3.23 -12.37
N THR A 114 7.58 2.46 -11.34
CA THR A 114 8.13 2.50 -9.98
C THR A 114 9.25 1.47 -9.75
N GLY A 115 9.56 0.63 -10.73
CA GLY A 115 10.62 -0.38 -10.63
C GLY A 115 10.30 -1.51 -9.65
N GLN A 116 9.00 -1.75 -9.42
CA GLN A 116 8.47 -2.75 -8.50
C GLN A 116 7.99 -3.99 -9.26
N SER A 117 7.87 -5.11 -8.55
CA SER A 117 7.39 -6.37 -9.11
C SER A 117 5.99 -6.70 -8.61
N CYS A 118 5.13 -7.13 -9.53
CA CYS A 118 3.84 -7.73 -9.22
C CYS A 118 3.61 -8.87 -10.22
N PRO A 119 3.43 -10.12 -9.76
CA PRO A 119 3.01 -11.23 -10.62
C PRO A 119 1.64 -10.96 -11.24
N ARG A 120 1.41 -11.48 -12.45
CA ARG A 120 0.12 -11.37 -13.15
C ARG A 120 -0.97 -12.10 -12.40
N PHE A 121 -2.07 -11.40 -12.15
CA PHE A 121 -3.30 -11.94 -11.58
C PHE A 121 -4.52 -11.53 -12.41
N GLY A 122 -5.64 -12.24 -12.25
CA GLY A 122 -6.93 -11.86 -12.82
C GLY A 122 -7.89 -11.28 -11.77
N PHE A 123 -9.04 -10.77 -12.18
CA PHE A 123 -10.09 -10.38 -11.24
C PHE A 123 -11.44 -10.94 -11.70
N THR A 124 -12.40 -11.03 -10.77
CA THR A 124 -13.74 -11.56 -10.99
C THR A 124 -14.84 -10.55 -10.68
N GLY A 125 -14.52 -9.47 -9.93
CA GLY A 125 -15.48 -8.44 -9.57
C GLY A 125 -14.84 -7.07 -9.40
N LEU A 126 -15.69 -6.06 -9.23
CA LEU A 126 -15.28 -4.66 -9.07
C LEU A 126 -15.76 -4.13 -7.73
N LEU A 127 -14.87 -3.42 -7.06
CA LEU A 127 -15.11 -2.79 -5.77
C LEU A 127 -15.61 -1.35 -5.98
N GLU A 128 -16.87 -1.22 -6.36
CA GLU A 128 -17.49 0.04 -6.78
C GLU A 128 -17.73 0.99 -5.58
N PRO A 129 -17.19 2.23 -5.60
CA PRO A 129 -17.52 3.24 -4.61
C PRO A 129 -19.03 3.52 -4.51
N GLY A 130 -19.53 3.69 -3.28
CA GLY A 130 -20.95 3.88 -2.99
C GLY A 130 -21.76 2.59 -2.88
N THR A 131 -21.11 1.43 -2.97
CA THR A 131 -21.73 0.12 -2.72
C THR A 131 -21.37 -0.43 -1.35
N GLU A 132 -21.91 -1.60 -1.02
CA GLU A 132 -21.59 -2.35 0.19
C GLU A 132 -21.14 -3.77 -0.17
N CYS A 133 -20.25 -4.33 0.65
CA CYS A 133 -19.86 -5.73 0.59
C CYS A 133 -20.00 -6.39 1.97
N LEU A 134 -20.34 -7.67 2.01
CA LEU A 134 -20.41 -8.43 3.26
C LEU A 134 -19.01 -8.97 3.59
N LEU A 135 -18.44 -8.59 4.74
CA LEU A 135 -17.16 -9.12 5.23
C LEU A 135 -17.30 -9.46 6.71
N GLY A 136 -17.00 -10.72 7.07
CA GLY A 136 -17.14 -11.18 8.46
C GLY A 136 -18.56 -10.94 9.01
N ASP A 137 -19.57 -11.32 8.22
CA ASP A 137 -21.00 -11.18 8.57
C ASP A 137 -21.49 -9.74 8.83
N SER A 138 -20.70 -8.73 8.47
CA SER A 138 -21.02 -7.31 8.62
C SER A 138 -21.03 -6.61 7.26
N ALA A 139 -21.89 -5.61 7.09
CA ALA A 139 -21.95 -4.82 5.87
C ALA A 139 -20.89 -3.71 5.90
N TRP A 140 -19.93 -3.76 4.98
CA TRP A 140 -18.88 -2.77 4.82
C TRP A 140 -19.17 -1.87 3.62
N GLN A 141 -19.21 -0.58 3.85
CA GLN A 141 -19.37 0.44 2.83
C GLN A 141 -18.07 0.64 2.07
N VAL A 142 -18.15 0.70 0.75
CA VAL A 142 -17.03 1.01 -0.14
C VAL A 142 -17.05 2.50 -0.45
N HIS A 143 -15.99 3.21 -0.08
CA HIS A 143 -15.85 4.63 -0.35
C HIS A 143 -14.66 4.88 -1.26
N GLY A 144 -14.80 5.77 -2.24
CA GLY A 144 -13.66 6.25 -3.02
C GLY A 144 -12.75 7.10 -2.15
N ALA A 145 -11.44 6.91 -2.29
CA ALA A 145 -10.40 7.59 -1.52
C ALA A 145 -9.27 8.06 -2.44
N PRO A 146 -9.56 8.88 -3.48
CA PRO A 146 -8.54 9.34 -4.41
C PRO A 146 -7.48 10.18 -3.69
N GLY A 147 -6.27 10.19 -4.24
CA GLY A 147 -5.20 11.08 -3.80
C GLY A 147 -3.83 10.42 -3.75
N HIS A 148 -3.67 9.42 -2.88
CA HIS A 148 -2.47 8.57 -2.90
C HIS A 148 -2.38 7.80 -4.23
N ASP A 149 -3.50 7.19 -4.58
CA ASP A 149 -3.80 6.58 -5.86
C ASP A 149 -5.19 7.09 -6.31
N PRO A 150 -5.41 7.47 -7.59
CA PRO A 150 -6.68 8.02 -8.04
C PRO A 150 -7.86 7.04 -7.97
N HIS A 151 -7.60 5.75 -7.89
CA HIS A 151 -8.59 4.67 -7.93
C HIS A 151 -8.74 3.96 -6.58
N SER A 152 -8.00 4.39 -5.55
CA SER A 152 -8.07 3.81 -4.22
C SER A 152 -9.45 3.88 -3.60
N VAL A 153 -9.78 2.84 -2.84
CA VAL A 153 -10.97 2.77 -2.01
C VAL A 153 -10.62 2.48 -0.55
N ILE A 154 -11.52 2.89 0.34
CA ILE A 154 -11.50 2.57 1.77
C ILE A 154 -12.80 1.84 2.13
N LEU A 155 -12.72 0.98 3.15
CA LEU A 155 -13.86 0.17 3.60
C LEU A 155 -14.27 0.59 5.00
N PHE A 156 -15.55 0.89 5.20
CA PHE A 156 -16.08 1.35 6.48
C PHE A 156 -17.25 0.51 6.97
N GLU A 157 -17.13 -0.05 8.17
CA GLU A 157 -18.22 -0.78 8.83
C GLU A 157 -18.92 0.16 9.84
N PRO A 158 -20.19 0.52 9.62
CA PRO A 158 -20.84 1.61 10.35
C PRO A 158 -21.23 1.26 11.79
N VAL A 159 -21.42 -0.01 12.16
CA VAL A 159 -21.85 -0.41 13.51
C VAL A 159 -20.70 -0.34 14.50
N SER A 160 -19.57 -0.96 14.17
CA SER A 160 -18.32 -0.89 14.94
C SER A 160 -17.57 0.43 14.73
N ARG A 161 -17.89 1.17 13.66
CA ARG A 161 -17.19 2.36 13.18
C ARG A 161 -15.71 2.08 12.93
N THR A 162 -15.43 0.94 12.31
CA THR A 162 -14.07 0.51 11.93
C THR A 162 -13.81 0.93 10.49
N LEU A 163 -12.69 1.59 10.25
CA LEU A 163 -12.25 1.98 8.91
C LEU A 163 -11.00 1.19 8.52
N ILE A 164 -11.05 0.47 7.39
CA ILE A 164 -9.86 0.06 6.66
C ILE A 164 -9.52 1.20 5.71
N SER A 165 -8.44 1.92 6.02
CA SER A 165 -8.13 3.19 5.38
C SER A 165 -7.12 3.10 4.24
N ALA A 166 -6.62 1.90 3.94
CA ALA A 166 -5.55 1.71 2.96
C ALA A 166 -4.42 2.74 3.21
N ASP A 167 -4.02 3.47 2.17
CA ASP A 167 -2.99 4.51 2.25
C ASP A 167 -3.54 5.94 2.33
N ALA A 168 -4.85 6.08 2.54
CA ALA A 168 -5.50 7.37 2.72
C ALA A 168 -5.26 7.98 4.11
N LEU A 169 -5.08 7.15 5.14
CA LEU A 169 -4.77 7.62 6.49
C LEU A 169 -3.95 6.57 7.27
N TRP A 170 -2.78 6.98 7.75
CA TRP A 170 -1.99 6.25 8.73
C TRP A 170 -1.95 7.03 10.04
N GLU A 171 -1.54 6.39 11.14
CA GLU A 171 -1.44 7.07 12.44
C GLU A 171 -0.58 8.35 12.38
N ASN A 172 0.43 8.34 11.50
CA ASN A 172 1.40 9.42 11.31
C ASN A 172 1.39 10.02 9.89
N GLY A 173 0.24 10.07 9.22
CA GLY A 173 0.10 10.74 7.92
C GLY A 173 -0.73 9.96 6.92
N PHE A 174 -0.19 9.77 5.71
CA PHE A 174 -0.79 9.06 4.59
C PHE A 174 0.31 8.70 3.57
N GLY A 175 -0.05 7.89 2.57
CA GLY A 175 0.79 7.48 1.46
C GLY A 175 1.45 8.62 0.69
N ILE A 176 2.39 8.32 -0.19
CA ILE A 176 2.98 9.36 -1.06
C ILE A 176 1.95 9.82 -2.08
N ALA A 177 1.83 11.13 -2.32
CA ALA A 177 0.96 11.65 -3.38
C ALA A 177 1.66 11.51 -4.74
N PHE A 178 1.82 10.28 -5.24
CA PHE A 178 2.52 10.00 -6.49
C PHE A 178 1.94 10.76 -7.71
N PRO A 179 0.61 10.90 -7.87
CA PRO A 179 0.05 11.68 -8.97
C PRO A 179 0.55 13.13 -8.98
N GLU A 180 0.64 13.77 -7.79
CA GLU A 180 1.15 15.15 -7.68
C GLU A 180 2.57 15.27 -8.24
N LEU A 181 3.42 14.27 -8.01
CA LEU A 181 4.80 14.24 -8.52
C LEU A 181 4.86 14.06 -10.03
N MET A 182 3.85 13.39 -10.61
CA MET A 182 3.72 13.14 -12.04
C MET A 182 3.02 14.25 -12.82
N GLY A 183 2.42 15.22 -12.12
CA GLY A 183 1.80 16.41 -12.71
C GLY A 183 0.28 16.37 -12.67
N GLU A 184 -0.28 15.37 -12.01
CA GLU A 184 -1.69 15.13 -11.86
C GLU A 184 -2.15 15.71 -10.51
N PRO A 185 -3.19 16.54 -10.46
CA PRO A 185 -3.68 17.08 -9.19
C PRO A 185 -4.09 15.95 -8.25
N SER A 186 -3.54 15.90 -7.04
CA SER A 186 -3.97 14.92 -6.01
C SER A 186 -4.05 15.49 -4.61
N PHE A 187 -3.42 16.62 -4.31
CA PHE A 187 -3.54 17.23 -2.98
C PHE A 187 -4.98 17.64 -2.62
N GLY A 188 -5.78 18.05 -3.61
CA GLY A 188 -7.21 18.34 -3.41
C GLY A 188 -8.00 17.08 -3.07
N ASP A 189 -7.70 15.98 -3.76
CA ASP A 189 -8.34 14.68 -3.52
C ASP A 189 -7.97 14.12 -2.15
N ILE A 190 -6.70 14.23 -1.74
CA ILE A 190 -6.27 13.87 -0.38
C ILE A 190 -7.05 14.68 0.66
N ALA A 191 -7.20 15.99 0.46
CA ALA A 191 -7.98 16.82 1.38
C ALA A 191 -9.44 16.37 1.47
N ALA A 192 -10.07 16.08 0.33
CA ALA A 192 -11.45 15.59 0.26
C ALA A 192 -11.61 14.21 0.90
N THR A 193 -10.64 13.32 0.72
CA THR A 193 -10.59 12.00 1.36
C THR A 193 -10.44 12.11 2.88
N LEU A 194 -9.60 13.04 3.38
CA LEU A 194 -9.52 13.31 4.82
C LEU A 194 -10.83 13.89 5.38
N ASP A 195 -11.49 14.79 4.63
CA ASP A 195 -12.83 15.30 5.00
C ASP A 195 -13.89 14.18 5.02
N LEU A 196 -13.81 13.22 4.11
CA LEU A 196 -14.68 12.05 4.10
C LEU A 196 -14.45 11.18 5.34
N ILE A 197 -13.19 10.86 5.66
CA ILE A 197 -12.85 10.07 6.85
C ILE A 197 -13.34 10.77 8.13
N GLU A 198 -13.17 12.09 8.24
CA GLU A 198 -13.70 12.87 9.36
C GLU A 198 -15.23 12.75 9.47
N LYS A 199 -15.95 12.82 8.34
CA LYS A 199 -17.42 12.67 8.29
C LYS A 199 -17.91 11.27 8.62
N LEU A 200 -17.20 10.22 8.19
CA LEU A 200 -17.49 8.84 8.60
C LEU A 200 -17.28 8.65 10.10
N SER A 201 -16.38 9.47 10.68
CA SER A 201 -16.06 9.51 12.10
C SER A 201 -15.74 8.08 12.62
N PRO A 202 -14.68 7.41 12.14
CA PRO A 202 -14.35 6.09 12.65
C PRO A 202 -13.94 6.16 14.13
N ARG A 203 -14.21 5.10 14.88
CA ARG A 203 -13.73 4.90 16.24
C ARG A 203 -12.31 4.33 16.26
N GLN A 204 -11.98 3.55 15.24
CA GLN A 204 -10.67 2.93 15.07
C GLN A 204 -10.36 2.77 13.58
N VAL A 205 -9.08 2.74 13.26
CA VAL A 205 -8.60 2.64 11.89
C VAL A 205 -7.58 1.52 11.79
N ILE A 206 -7.77 0.66 10.79
CA ILE A 206 -6.80 -0.32 10.30
C ILE A 206 -6.14 0.33 9.07
N PRO A 207 -4.89 0.82 9.19
CA PRO A 207 -4.19 1.40 8.05
C PRO A 207 -3.67 0.31 7.10
N GLY A 208 -3.36 0.73 5.88
CA GLY A 208 -2.58 -0.07 4.93
C GLY A 208 -1.20 -0.41 5.49
N HIS A 209 -0.60 0.46 6.32
CA HIS A 209 0.69 0.20 6.95
C HIS A 209 0.77 0.73 8.38
N GLY A 210 1.47 -0.01 9.24
CA GLY A 210 1.60 0.25 10.68
C GLY A 210 0.44 -0.32 11.50
N GLY A 211 0.46 -0.07 12.81
CA GLY A 211 -0.53 -0.63 13.74
C GLY A 211 -1.90 0.03 13.68
N ILE A 212 -2.91 -0.70 14.17
CA ILE A 212 -4.26 -0.18 14.41
C ILE A 212 -4.19 1.00 15.39
N PHE A 213 -4.94 2.07 15.12
CA PHE A 213 -5.00 3.23 15.99
C PHE A 213 -6.43 3.69 16.27
N VAL A 214 -6.64 4.30 17.43
CA VAL A 214 -7.95 4.79 17.92
C VAL A 214 -8.00 6.32 18.09
N ASP A 215 -6.85 7.00 18.08
CA ASP A 215 -6.76 8.46 18.17
C ASP A 215 -6.88 9.11 16.78
N VAL A 216 -8.08 8.98 16.20
CA VAL A 216 -8.38 9.38 14.82
C VAL A 216 -8.23 10.89 14.62
N ASP A 217 -8.67 11.70 15.59
CA ASP A 217 -8.58 13.17 15.50
C ASP A 217 -7.11 13.63 15.41
N ARG A 218 -6.22 13.02 16.22
CA ARG A 218 -4.78 13.30 16.14
C ARG A 218 -4.19 12.86 14.81
N ALA A 219 -4.58 11.68 14.30
CA ALA A 219 -4.12 11.18 13.01
C ALA A 219 -4.55 12.11 11.87
N LEU A 220 -5.82 12.53 11.83
CA LEU A 220 -6.35 13.50 10.86
C LEU A 220 -5.62 14.86 10.94
N HIS A 221 -5.39 15.38 12.15
CA HIS A 221 -4.61 16.61 12.33
C HIS A 221 -3.18 16.46 11.77
N THR A 222 -2.54 15.32 12.04
CA THR A 222 -1.20 15.01 11.55
C THR A 222 -1.16 14.88 10.03
N ALA A 223 -2.14 14.20 9.43
CA ALA A 223 -2.30 14.07 7.99
C ALA A 223 -2.51 15.43 7.32
N ARG A 224 -3.41 16.28 7.84
CA ARG A 224 -3.63 17.64 7.31
C ARG A 224 -2.38 18.50 7.41
N LYS A 225 -1.65 18.44 8.54
CA LYS A 225 -0.37 19.15 8.69
C LYS A 225 0.69 18.67 7.70
N ARG A 226 0.77 17.35 7.46
CA ARG A 226 1.64 16.76 6.44
C ARG A 226 1.27 17.28 5.05
N LEU A 227 -0.01 17.25 4.69
CA LEU A 227 -0.52 17.74 3.40
C LEU A 227 -0.13 19.21 3.16
N THR A 228 -0.39 20.10 4.11
CA THR A 228 0.02 21.51 4.01
C THR A 228 1.54 21.65 3.87
N GLY A 229 2.31 20.81 4.55
CA GLY A 229 3.76 20.75 4.42
C GLY A 229 4.22 20.38 3.01
N LEU A 230 3.61 19.38 2.39
CA LEU A 230 3.91 18.94 1.01
C LEU A 230 3.49 19.98 -0.02
N GLN A 231 2.34 20.63 0.16
CA GLN A 231 1.85 21.72 -0.70
C GLN A 231 2.80 22.92 -0.70
N ARG A 232 3.37 23.26 0.46
CA ARG A 232 4.29 24.39 0.60
C ARG A 232 5.68 24.09 0.03
N ASP A 233 6.11 22.83 0.06
CA ASP A 233 7.46 22.41 -0.32
C ASP A 233 7.40 21.14 -1.19
N PRO A 234 7.03 21.29 -2.49
CA PRO A 234 6.91 20.15 -3.41
C PRO A 234 8.27 19.51 -3.72
N VAL A 235 9.38 20.25 -3.58
CA VAL A 235 10.74 19.71 -3.75
C VAL A 235 11.06 18.73 -2.61
N LYS A 236 10.72 19.07 -1.37
CA LYS A 236 10.85 18.15 -0.24
C LYS A 236 9.99 16.90 -0.41
N HIS A 237 8.78 17.04 -0.96
CA HIS A 237 7.93 15.90 -1.31
C HIS A 237 8.62 14.98 -2.32
N ALA A 238 9.17 15.54 -3.40
CA ALA A 238 9.90 14.81 -4.43
C ALA A 238 11.11 14.03 -3.86
N ARG A 239 11.96 14.68 -3.04
CA ARG A 239 13.09 14.01 -2.37
C ARG A 239 12.62 12.88 -1.45
N HIS A 240 11.55 13.11 -0.69
CA HIS A 240 11.00 12.10 0.20
C HIS A 240 10.51 10.87 -0.58
N ALA A 241 9.78 11.08 -1.68
CA ALA A 241 9.26 10.00 -2.50
C ALA A 241 10.36 9.15 -3.15
N MET A 242 11.41 9.78 -3.69
CA MET A 242 12.56 9.06 -4.23
C MET A 242 13.25 8.20 -3.16
N LYS A 243 13.42 8.72 -1.94
CA LYS A 243 13.98 7.95 -0.82
C LYS A 243 13.10 6.77 -0.42
N VAL A 244 11.78 6.93 -0.43
CA VAL A 244 10.86 5.83 -0.15
C VAL A 244 10.96 4.75 -1.22
N LEU A 245 10.95 5.09 -2.52
CA LEU A 245 11.16 4.13 -3.60
C LEU A 245 12.48 3.37 -3.45
N MET A 246 13.57 4.08 -3.16
CA MET A 246 14.88 3.47 -2.89
C MET A 246 14.83 2.53 -1.68
N LYS A 247 14.24 2.97 -0.57
CA LYS A 247 14.10 2.15 0.64
C LYS A 247 13.25 0.91 0.38
N PHE A 248 12.16 1.06 -0.36
CA PHE A 248 11.28 -0.04 -0.76
C PHE A 248 12.05 -1.11 -1.53
N LYS A 249 12.86 -0.69 -2.50
CA LYS A 249 13.68 -1.63 -3.27
C LYS A 249 14.75 -2.32 -2.41
N LEU A 250 15.35 -1.60 -1.46
CA LEU A 250 16.29 -2.21 -0.52
C LEU A 250 15.60 -3.23 0.39
N LEU A 251 14.36 -2.99 0.82
CA LEU A 251 13.58 -3.96 1.57
C LEU A 251 13.31 -5.22 0.74
N GLU A 252 13.01 -5.09 -0.56
CA GLU A 252 12.82 -6.22 -1.48
C GLU A 252 14.11 -7.02 -1.68
N LEU A 253 15.23 -6.33 -1.99
CA LEU A 253 16.47 -7.01 -2.38
C LEU A 253 17.31 -7.48 -1.19
N HIS A 254 17.13 -6.86 -0.03
CA HIS A 254 17.99 -6.93 1.17
C HIS A 254 19.44 -6.47 0.95
N ALA A 255 20.10 -6.88 -0.12
CA ALA A 255 21.42 -6.43 -0.56
C ALA A 255 21.52 -6.50 -2.09
N VAL A 256 22.26 -5.57 -2.69
CA VAL A 256 22.39 -5.44 -4.14
C VAL A 256 23.76 -4.85 -4.50
N SER A 257 24.37 -5.31 -5.58
CA SER A 257 25.65 -4.73 -6.02
C SER A 257 25.48 -3.29 -6.49
N HIS A 258 26.55 -2.50 -6.47
CA HIS A 258 26.51 -1.11 -6.99
C HIS A 258 26.08 -1.05 -8.45
N ALA A 259 26.49 -2.03 -9.27
CA ALA A 259 26.14 -2.10 -10.67
C ALA A 259 24.64 -2.35 -10.87
N GLU A 260 24.07 -3.32 -10.16
CA GLU A 260 22.64 -3.64 -10.22
C GLU A 260 21.78 -2.51 -9.62
N TRP A 261 22.26 -1.87 -8.54
CA TRP A 261 21.59 -0.71 -7.95
C TRP A 261 21.51 0.46 -8.94
N GLY A 262 22.63 0.80 -9.58
CA GLY A 262 22.67 1.83 -10.61
C GLY A 262 21.81 1.49 -11.83
N ALA A 263 21.82 0.22 -12.26
CA ALA A 263 20.97 -0.25 -13.35
C ALA A 263 19.48 -0.13 -13.02
N TRP A 264 19.07 -0.51 -11.80
CA TRP A 264 17.68 -0.36 -11.35
C TRP A 264 17.26 1.11 -11.27
N LEU A 265 18.09 1.98 -10.68
CA LEU A 265 17.82 3.43 -10.62
C LEU A 265 17.64 4.03 -12.01
N GLY A 266 18.57 3.74 -12.93
CA GLY A 266 18.52 4.25 -14.31
C GLY A 266 17.39 3.65 -15.15
N GLY A 267 16.96 2.43 -14.80
CA GLY A 267 15.87 1.72 -15.48
C GLY A 267 14.48 2.01 -14.93
N THR A 268 14.36 2.77 -13.84
CA THR A 268 13.07 3.05 -13.16
C THR A 268 12.56 4.46 -13.54
N PRO A 269 11.53 4.57 -14.40
CA PRO A 269 11.09 5.83 -15.00
C PRO A 269 10.74 6.95 -14.02
N TYR A 270 10.18 6.61 -12.84
CA TYR A 270 9.78 7.61 -11.85
C TYR A 270 10.94 8.49 -11.39
N PHE A 271 12.15 7.94 -11.21
CA PHE A 271 13.28 8.75 -10.76
C PHE A 271 13.64 9.83 -11.78
N GLU A 272 13.67 9.49 -13.07
CA GLU A 272 13.99 10.46 -14.12
C GLU A 272 12.86 11.48 -14.30
N ARG A 273 11.60 11.07 -14.22
CA ARG A 273 10.45 12.01 -14.28
C ARG A 273 10.47 13.00 -13.12
N ILE A 274 10.71 12.53 -11.90
CA ILE A 274 10.82 13.38 -10.71
C ILE A 274 12.02 14.31 -10.84
N ARG A 275 13.20 13.78 -11.22
CA ARG A 275 14.41 14.58 -11.44
C ARG A 275 14.18 15.69 -12.47
N ALA A 276 13.68 15.35 -13.65
CA ALA A 276 13.47 16.33 -14.71
C ALA A 276 12.52 17.47 -14.30
N ARG A 277 11.53 17.18 -13.43
CA ARG A 277 10.57 18.16 -12.97
C ARG A 277 11.05 19.03 -11.80
N PHE A 278 11.75 18.44 -10.84
CA PHE A 278 12.07 19.11 -9.57
C PHE A 278 13.56 19.40 -9.36
N PHE A 279 14.45 18.73 -10.12
CA PHE A 279 15.90 18.77 -9.98
C PHE A 279 16.59 18.81 -11.36
N ALA A 280 16.09 19.66 -12.26
CA ALA A 280 16.52 19.70 -13.66
C ALA A 280 18.04 19.95 -13.82
N ASP A 281 18.63 20.70 -12.89
CA ASP A 281 20.05 21.06 -12.86
C ASP A 281 20.97 19.96 -12.31
N GLU A 282 20.41 18.86 -11.80
CA GLU A 282 21.16 17.73 -11.24
C GLU A 282 21.14 16.51 -12.16
N THR A 283 22.22 15.73 -12.18
CA THR A 283 22.20 14.42 -12.83
C THR A 283 21.50 13.39 -11.94
N LEU A 284 20.85 12.38 -12.55
CA LEU A 284 20.16 11.33 -11.77
C LEU A 284 21.11 10.62 -10.80
N ALA A 285 22.34 10.36 -11.24
CA ALA A 285 23.36 9.71 -10.42
C ALA A 285 23.79 10.57 -9.22
N ALA A 286 23.97 11.88 -9.40
CA ALA A 286 24.32 12.77 -8.29
C ALA A 286 23.20 12.84 -7.24
N LEU A 287 21.97 13.06 -7.70
CA LEU A 287 20.80 13.16 -6.83
C LEU A 287 20.57 11.86 -6.04
N THR A 288 20.53 10.72 -6.72
CA THR A 288 20.32 9.41 -6.05
C THR A 288 21.49 9.02 -5.13
N GLY A 289 22.72 9.43 -5.46
CA GLY A 289 23.88 9.25 -4.56
C GLY A 289 23.76 10.07 -3.27
N GLU A 290 23.27 11.31 -3.35
CA GLU A 290 22.98 12.15 -2.19
C GLU A 290 21.86 11.55 -1.34
N LEU A 291 20.75 11.14 -1.97
CA LEU A 291 19.62 10.51 -1.27
C LEU A 291 20.01 9.19 -0.60
N LEU A 292 20.89 8.40 -1.21
CA LEU A 292 21.44 7.20 -0.58
C LEU A 292 22.29 7.57 0.65
N SER A 293 23.09 8.62 0.56
CA SER A 293 23.89 9.11 1.68
C SER A 293 23.01 9.57 2.85
N GLU A 294 21.88 10.22 2.56
CA GLU A 294 20.88 10.57 3.58
C GLU A 294 20.25 9.33 4.22
N LEU A 295 19.90 8.30 3.44
CA LEU A 295 19.38 7.04 3.96
C LEU A 295 20.40 6.34 4.86
N ILE A 296 21.69 6.36 4.50
CA ILE A 296 22.77 5.83 5.32
C ILE A 296 22.90 6.63 6.63
N ALA A 297 22.84 7.96 6.57
CA ALA A 297 23.00 8.82 7.73
C ALA A 297 21.92 8.60 8.82
N VAL A 298 20.70 8.23 8.42
CA VAL A 298 19.61 7.89 9.35
C VAL A 298 19.53 6.39 9.68
N GLY A 299 20.50 5.59 9.21
CA GLY A 299 20.53 4.15 9.45
C GLY A 299 19.45 3.37 8.72
N ALA A 300 18.92 3.88 7.59
CA ALA A 300 17.94 3.19 6.76
C ALA A 300 18.58 2.37 5.62
N ALA A 301 19.87 2.57 5.34
CA ALA A 301 20.65 1.79 4.39
C ALA A 301 22.10 1.68 4.87
N GLN A 302 22.85 0.75 4.29
CA GLN A 302 24.30 0.70 4.42
C GLN A 302 24.92 0.54 3.03
N SER A 303 26.15 1.01 2.87
CA SER A 303 26.93 0.76 1.66
C SER A 303 28.37 0.45 2.00
N ASP A 304 28.92 -0.56 1.33
CA ASP A 304 30.32 -0.96 1.42
C ASP A 304 30.87 -1.29 0.02
N ALA A 305 32.05 -1.94 -0.04
CA ALA A 305 32.68 -2.30 -1.31
C ALA A 305 31.88 -3.33 -2.13
N LEU A 306 31.01 -4.12 -1.49
CA LEU A 306 30.21 -5.16 -2.15
C LEU A 306 28.91 -4.59 -2.74
N GLY A 307 28.35 -3.54 -2.13
CA GLY A 307 27.12 -2.94 -2.64
C GLY A 307 26.38 -2.05 -1.67
N VAL A 308 25.06 -2.01 -1.86
CA VAL A 308 24.10 -1.32 -0.99
C VAL A 308 23.21 -2.37 -0.34
N ARG A 309 22.90 -2.21 0.94
CA ARG A 309 22.01 -3.12 1.66
C ARG A 309 21.02 -2.38 2.54
N ASN A 310 19.90 -3.06 2.78
CA ASN A 310 18.95 -2.67 3.80
C ASN A 310 19.62 -2.73 5.18
N ALA A 311 19.49 -1.66 5.96
CA ALA A 311 19.90 -1.62 7.36
C ALA A 311 18.82 -2.21 8.28
#